data_AF-A0A0F8NXY9-F1
#
_entry.id   AF-A0A0F8NXY9-F1
#
_cell.length_a   1.000
_cell.length_b   1.000
_cell.length_c   1.000
_cell.angle_alpha   90.00
_cell.angle_beta   90.00
_cell.angle_gamma   90.00
#
_symmetry.space_group_name_H-M   'P 1'
#
loop_
_entity.id
_entity.type
_entity.pdbx_description
1 polymer ?
#
loop_
_entity_poly.entity_id
_entity_poly.type
_entity_poly.pdbx_seq_one_letter_code
_entity_poly.pdbx_strand_id
1 'polypeptide(L)' 'MIEHWIEHNDSHIKSFREWAQKAKKDGFLEASEDILEAASKVEEANKLLDKAREGLFHLHSHK' A
#
# COMPACT_ATOMS: atom_id res chain seq x y z
N MET A 1 6.88 14.03 5.10
CA MET A 1 6.97 12.92 6.07
C MET A 1 5.89 11.89 5.81
N ILE A 2 4.60 12.25 5.77
CA ILE A 2 3.50 11.33 5.44
C ILE A 2 3.57 10.84 3.98
N GLU A 3 4.05 11.70 3.08
CA GLU A 3 4.29 11.42 1.67
C GLU A 3 5.31 10.28 1.50
N HIS A 4 6.40 10.29 2.27
CA HIS A 4 7.41 9.23 2.23
C HIS A 4 6.87 7.88 2.68
N TRP A 5 5.92 7.85 3.63
CA TRP A 5 5.26 6.60 4.02
C TRP A 5 4.38 6.07 2.89
N ILE A 6 3.65 6.93 2.19
CA ILE A 6 2.84 6.56 1.02
C ILE A 6 3.74 5.98 -0.09
N GLU A 7 4.81 6.70 -0.44
CA GLU A 7 5.80 6.26 -1.45
C GLU A 7 6.47 4.93 -1.10
N HIS A 8 6.82 4.74 0.18
CA HIS A 8 7.43 3.50 0.66
C HIS A 8 6.45 2.33 0.60
N ASN A 9 5.19 2.56 0.98
CA ASN A 9 4.12 1.57 0.87
C ASN A 9 3.86 1.16 -0.59
N ASP A 10 3.92 2.09 -1.54
CA ASP A 10 3.79 1.76 -2.97
C ASP A 10 4.91 0.80 -3.44
N SER A 11 6.13 1.00 -2.92
CA SER A 11 7.25 0.09 -3.19
C SER A 11 7.00 -1.31 -2.61
N HIS A 12 6.46 -1.41 -1.39
CA HIS A 12 6.07 -2.69 -0.78
C HIS A 12 4.95 -3.39 -1.56
N ILE A 13 3.91 -2.65 -1.96
CA ILE A 13 2.80 -3.19 -2.76
C ILE A 13 3.32 -3.84 -4.05
N LYS A 14 4.26 -3.17 -4.74
CA LYS A 14 4.87 -3.72 -5.94
C LYS A 14 5.61 -5.03 -5.64
N SER A 15 6.46 -5.06 -4.61
CA SER A 15 7.19 -6.26 -4.22
C SER A 15 6.26 -7.40 -3.78
N PHE A 16 5.18 -7.10 -3.06
CA PHE A 16 4.18 -8.10 -2.68
C PHE A 16 3.52 -8.71 -3.91
N ARG A 17 3.09 -7.89 -4.89
CA ARG A 17 2.50 -8.39 -6.13
C ARG A 17 3.48 -9.27 -6.93
N GLU A 18 4.77 -8.93 -6.96
CA GLU A 18 5.81 -9.76 -7.58
C GLU A 18 5.97 -11.13 -6.87
N TRP A 19 5.98 -11.13 -5.53
CA TRP A 19 6.07 -12.36 -4.74
C TRP A 19 4.83 -13.23 -4.84
N ALA A 20 3.64 -12.64 -4.85
CA ALA A 20 2.40 -13.36 -5.10
C ALA A 20 2.42 -14.07 -6.46
N GLN A 21 2.88 -13.38 -7.51
CA GLN A 21 3.03 -13.99 -8.83
C GLN A 21 4.00 -15.18 -8.82
N LYS A 22 5.11 -15.06 -8.07
CA LYS A 22 6.06 -16.17 -7.91
C LYS A 22 5.43 -17.34 -7.15
N ALA A 23 4.81 -17.09 -6.00
CA ALA A 23 4.10 -18.11 -5.22
C ALA A 23 3.05 -18.85 -6.07
N LYS A 24 2.27 -18.11 -6.86
CA LYS A 24 1.27 -18.67 -7.79
C LYS A 24 1.91 -19.57 -8.84
N LYS A 25 3.04 -19.16 -9.45
CA LYS A 25 3.77 -19.96 -10.45
C LYS A 25 4.30 -21.26 -9.86
N ASP A 26 4.71 -21.22 -8.60
CA ASP A 26 5.26 -22.38 -7.88
C ASP A 26 4.17 -23.28 -7.26
N GLY A 27 2.88 -22.96 -7.49
CA GLY A 27 1.73 -23.76 -7.05
C GLY A 27 1.20 -23.42 -5.64
N PHE A 28 1.79 -22.44 -4.95
CA PHE A 28 1.35 -21.97 -3.64
C PHE A 28 0.22 -20.94 -3.77
N LEU A 29 -0.97 -21.42 -4.15
CA LEU A 29 -2.13 -20.55 -4.43
C LEU A 29 -2.59 -19.76 -3.20
N GLU A 30 -2.76 -20.42 -2.05
CA GLU A 30 -3.20 -19.76 -0.81
C GLU A 30 -2.21 -18.68 -0.35
N ALA A 31 -0.91 -18.98 -0.35
CA ALA A 31 0.11 -17.99 -0.04
C ALA A 31 0.12 -16.82 -1.02
N SER A 32 -0.13 -17.07 -2.31
CA SER A 32 -0.29 -16.00 -3.30
C SER A 32 -1.49 -15.11 -2.98
N GLU A 33 -2.61 -15.68 -2.54
CA GLU A 33 -3.83 -14.94 -2.18
C GLU A 33 -3.59 -14.09 -0.94
N ASP A 34 -2.97 -14.64 0.10
CA ASP A 34 -2.61 -13.93 1.32
C ASP A 34 -1.68 -12.73 1.05
N ILE A 35 -0.68 -12.91 0.17
CA ILE A 35 0.24 -11.82 -0.21
C ILE A 35 -0.49 -10.72 -0.99
N LEU A 36 -1.43 -11.08 -1.87
CA LEU A 36 -2.25 -10.09 -2.60
C LEU A 36 -3.18 -9.34 -1.65
N GLU A 37 -3.77 -10.02 -0.68
CA GLU A 37 -4.61 -9.41 0.36
C GLU A 37 -3.78 -8.44 1.22
N ALA A 38 -2.55 -8.81 1.58
CA ALA A 38 -1.63 -7.90 2.26
C ALA A 38 -1.35 -6.64 1.43
N ALA A 39 -1.12 -6.78 0.11
CA ALA A 39 -0.94 -5.64 -0.77
C ALA A 39 -2.18 -4.74 -0.84
N SER A 40 -3.38 -5.33 -0.85
CA SER A 40 -4.65 -4.60 -0.83
C SER A 40 -4.81 -3.76 0.44
N LYS A 41 -4.53 -4.35 1.62
CA LYS A 41 -4.60 -3.64 2.90
C LYS A 41 -3.61 -2.47 2.99
N VAL A 42 -2.41 -2.61 2.42
CA VAL A 42 -1.43 -1.51 2.37
C VAL A 42 -1.92 -0.40 1.43
N GLU A 43 -2.58 -0.74 0.32
CA GLU A 43 -3.18 0.25 -0.58
C GLU A 43 -4.34 1.02 0.11
N GLU A 44 -5.15 0.34 0.92
CA GLU A 44 -6.16 0.97 1.77
C GLU A 44 -5.53 1.91 2.81
N ALA A 45 -4.44 1.49 3.45
CA ALA A 45 -3.68 2.35 4.35
C ALA A 45 -3.17 3.61 3.63
N ASN A 46 -2.68 3.49 2.39
CA ASN A 46 -2.28 4.64 1.58
C ASN A 46 -3.43 5.60 1.30
N LYS A 47 -4.63 5.12 1.00
CA LYS A 47 -5.83 5.97 0.81
C LYS A 47 -6.16 6.77 2.08
N LEU A 48 -6.03 6.16 3.26
CA LEU A 48 -6.26 6.84 4.53
C LEU A 48 -5.16 7.86 4.86
N LEU A 49 -3.89 7.51 4.60
CA LEU A 49 -2.76 8.43 4.74
C LEU A 49 -2.88 9.63 3.81
N ASP A 50 -3.35 9.41 2.58
CA ASP A 50 -3.55 10.48 1.61
C ASP A 50 -4.66 11.44 2.05
N LYS A 51 -5.78 10.90 2.55
CA LYS A 51 -6.84 11.73 3.16
C LYS A 51 -6.33 12.53 4.36
N ALA A 52 -5.49 11.93 5.19
CA ALA A 52 -4.87 12.63 6.32
C ALA A 52 -3.91 13.74 5.84
N ARG A 53 -3.11 13.46 4.80
CA ARG A 53 -2.25 14.43 4.12
C ARG A 53 -3.07 15.64 3.65
N GLU A 54 -4.14 15.41 2.89
CA GLU A 54 -5.04 16.46 2.42
C GLU A 54 -5.60 17.29 3.58
N GLY A 55 -6.10 16.64 4.64
CA GLY A 55 -6.62 17.34 5.83
C GLY A 55 -5.59 18.24 6.51
N LEU A 56 -4.34 17.77 6.66
CA LEU A 56 -3.25 18.52 7.28
C LEU A 56 -2.86 19.78 6.48
N PHE A 57 -2.88 19.69 5.15
CA PHE A 57 -2.54 20.81 4.28
C PHE A 57 -3.72 21.76 4.01
N HIS A 58 -4.95 21.26 3.94
CA HIS A 58 -6.15 22.10 3.86
C HIS A 58 -6.36 22.93 5.13
N LEU A 59 -6.02 22.40 6.30
CA LEU A 59 -6.04 23.15 7.57
C LEU A 59 -4.98 24.25 7.66
N HIS A 60 -3.86 24.12 6.91
CA HIS A 60 -2.79 25.12 6.91
C HIS A 60 -3.06 26.33 6.00
N SER A 61 -3.97 26.22 5.03
CA SER A 61 -4.31 27.31 4.10
C SER A 61 -5.29 28.35 4.66
N HIS A 62 -5.74 28.19 5.91
CA HIS A 62 -6.70 29.09 6.58
C HIS A 62 -6.17 29.77 7.87
N LYS A 63 -4.85 29.91 8.00
CA LYS A 63 -4.23 30.76 9.03
C LYS A 63 -3.51 31.94 8.40
#